data_AF-A0A351MAQ1-F1
#
_entry.id   AF-A0A351MAQ1-F1
#
_cell.length_a   1.000
_cell.length_b   1.000
_cell.length_c   1.000
_cell.angle_alpha   90.00
_cell.angle_beta   90.00
_cell.angle_gamma   90.00
#
_symmetry.space_group_name_H-M   'P 1'
#
loop_
_entity.id
_entity.type
_entity.pdbx_description
1 polymer ?
#
loop_
_entity_poly.entity_id
_entity_poly.type
_entity_poly.pdbx_seq_one_letter_code
_entity_poly.pdbx_strand_id
1 'polypeptide(L)'
;MVSLGLAVPLFDRGRAQRQRSAAEAGASRNGYVLALRTARGAVREAWEEASRLAGLARARRSEIEQIAFALVEMADRGYRQGEISLIELLDAYKNEHDGRLQVLDLESAARTAQLELERLTRERPG
;
A
#
# COMPACT_ATOMS: atom_id res chain seq x y z
N MET A 1 44.09 68.20 -2.51
CA MET A 1 44.27 66.87 -1.89
C MET A 1 42.91 66.19 -1.79
N VAL A 2 42.73 65.03 -2.42
CA VAL A 2 41.50 64.23 -2.29
C VAL A 2 41.79 63.12 -1.28
N SER A 3 40.96 63.01 -0.25
CA SER A 3 41.00 61.94 0.75
C SER A 3 39.81 61.03 0.50
N LEU A 4 40.07 59.72 0.33
CA LEU A 4 39.04 58.70 0.18
C LEU A 4 38.92 57.94 1.51
N GLY A 5 37.86 58.19 2.26
CA GLY A 5 37.57 57.50 3.52
C GLY A 5 36.82 56.20 3.26
N LEU A 6 37.42 55.06 3.56
CA LEU A 6 36.75 53.75 3.57
C LEU A 6 36.20 53.49 4.98
N ALA A 7 34.87 53.51 5.11
CA ALA A 7 34.20 53.15 6.36
C ALA A 7 34.20 51.63 6.53
N VAL A 8 35.00 51.13 7.47
CA VAL A 8 34.96 49.72 7.90
C VAL A 8 33.96 49.60 9.05
N PRO A 9 32.85 48.84 8.89
CA PRO A 9 31.87 48.71 9.95
C PRO A 9 32.41 47.87 11.12
N LEU A 10 32.39 48.44 12.33
CA LEU A 10 32.86 47.80 13.56
C LEU A 10 31.93 46.66 14.07
N PHE A 11 30.71 46.54 13.53
CA PHE A 11 29.74 45.50 13.88
C PHE A 11 29.32 44.70 12.63
N ASP A 12 29.74 43.43 12.54
CA ASP A 12 29.43 42.52 11.44
C ASP A 12 27.97 42.01 11.53
N ARG A 13 27.01 42.90 11.20
CA ARG A 13 25.59 42.52 11.02
C ARG A 13 25.41 41.42 9.96
N GLY A 14 26.40 41.25 9.08
CA GLY A 14 26.43 40.18 8.07
C GLY A 14 26.54 38.78 8.67
N ARG A 15 27.22 38.57 9.81
CA ARG A 15 27.31 37.24 10.45
C ARG A 15 25.95 36.70 10.89
N ALA A 16 25.14 37.53 11.56
CA ALA A 16 23.82 37.11 12.02
C ALA A 16 22.86 36.83 10.86
N GLN A 17 22.95 37.60 9.77
CA GLN A 17 22.16 37.36 8.55
C GLN A 17 22.60 36.08 7.82
N ARG A 18 23.91 35.84 7.70
CA ARG A 18 24.47 34.61 7.12
C ARG A 18 24.09 33.38 7.92
N GLN A 19 24.15 33.45 9.26
CA GLN A 19 23.71 32.35 10.13
C GLN A 19 22.22 32.03 9.97
N ARG A 20 21.35 33.05 9.92
CA ARG A 20 19.92 32.86 9.66
C ARG A 20 19.65 32.22 8.30
N SER A 21 20.28 32.73 7.25
CA SER A 21 20.14 32.19 5.89
C SER A 21 20.65 30.73 5.81
N ALA A 22 21.74 30.41 6.50
CA ALA A 22 22.27 29.04 6.58
C ALA A 22 21.33 28.10 7.35
N ALA A 23 20.71 28.58 8.43
CA ALA A 23 19.72 27.83 9.19
C ALA A 23 18.45 27.56 8.35
N GLU A 24 17.95 28.56 7.62
CA GLU A 24 16.81 28.43 6.70
C GLU A 24 17.10 27.44 5.57
N ALA A 25 18.28 27.52 4.95
CA ALA A 25 18.72 26.56 3.94
C ALA A 25 18.83 25.14 4.51
N GLY A 26 19.36 25.01 5.74
CA GLY A 26 19.42 23.75 6.47
C GLY A 26 18.04 23.16 6.75
N ALA A 27 17.10 23.98 7.21
CA ALA A 27 15.72 23.58 7.47
C ALA A 27 15.00 23.14 6.18
N SER A 28 15.17 23.88 5.09
CA SER A 28 14.61 23.52 3.77
C SER A 28 15.17 22.19 3.27
N ARG A 29 16.50 21.98 3.36
CA ARG A 29 17.14 20.71 2.98
C ARG A 29 16.63 19.55 3.83
N ASN A 30 16.52 19.73 5.14
CA ASN A 30 16.01 18.70 6.04
C ASN A 30 14.54 18.37 5.75
N GLY A 31 13.72 19.39 5.49
CA GLY A 31 12.33 19.23 5.06
C GLY A 31 12.21 18.43 3.76
N TYR A 32 13.04 18.74 2.76
CA TYR A 32 13.10 17.98 1.51
C TYR A 32 13.48 16.51 1.73
N VAL A 33 14.54 16.25 2.51
CA VAL A 33 14.99 14.87 2.80
C VAL A 33 13.89 14.08 3.53
N LEU A 34 13.20 14.71 4.48
CA LEU A 34 12.09 14.08 5.18
C LEU A 34 10.93 13.77 4.22
N ALA A 35 10.49 14.74 3.41
CA ALA A 35 9.43 14.54 2.43
C ALA A 35 9.75 13.41 1.44
N LEU A 36 10.98 13.36 0.94
CA LEU A 36 11.44 12.30 0.05
C LEU A 36 11.43 10.93 0.73
N ARG A 37 11.87 10.84 1.99
CA ARG A 37 11.85 9.59 2.77
C ARG A 37 10.41 9.11 3.00
N THR A 38 9.52 10.02 3.38
CA THR A 38 8.09 9.72 3.60
C THR A 38 7.43 9.23 2.32
N ALA A 39 7.59 9.95 1.19
CA ALA A 39 7.01 9.55 -0.09
C ALA A 39 7.51 8.17 -0.55
N ARG A 40 8.82 7.90 -0.39
CA ARG A 40 9.39 6.57 -0.71
C ARG A 40 8.87 5.48 0.23
N GLY A 41 8.62 5.81 1.50
CA GLY A 41 8.00 4.90 2.46
C GLY A 41 6.61 4.50 2.04
N ALA A 42 5.75 5.49 1.77
CA ALA A 42 4.37 5.28 1.35
C ALA A 42 4.26 4.41 0.09
N VAL A 43 5.10 4.65 -0.92
CA VAL A 43 5.11 3.83 -2.15
C VAL A 43 5.51 2.38 -1.88
N ARG A 44 6.50 2.14 -1.00
CA ARG A 44 6.92 0.78 -0.64
C ARG A 44 5.81 0.04 0.09
N GLU A 45 5.22 0.67 1.09
CA GLU A 45 4.12 0.10 1.87
C GLU A 45 2.92 -0.26 0.97
N ALA A 46 2.50 0.66 0.09
CA ALA A 46 1.41 0.41 -0.85
C ALA A 46 1.74 -0.74 -1.81
N TRP A 47 2.99 -0.87 -2.25
CA TRP A 47 3.41 -1.97 -3.12
C TRP A 47 3.42 -3.33 -2.39
N GLU A 48 3.91 -3.37 -1.15
CA GLU A 48 3.90 -4.58 -0.33
C GLU A 48 2.46 -5.05 -0.09
N GLU A 49 1.56 -4.13 0.27
CA GLU A 49 0.16 -4.45 0.52
C GLU A 49 -0.58 -4.93 -0.73
N ALA A 50 -0.41 -4.23 -1.86
CA ALA A 50 -1.01 -4.64 -3.13
C ALA A 50 -0.51 -6.03 -3.57
N SER A 51 0.79 -6.31 -3.39
CA SER A 51 1.39 -7.61 -3.72
C SER A 51 0.87 -8.72 -2.81
N ARG A 52 0.77 -8.44 -1.51
CA ARG A 52 0.26 -9.37 -0.49
C ARG A 52 -1.19 -9.75 -0.78
N LEU A 53 -2.07 -8.78 -0.98
CA LEU A 53 -3.49 -9.02 -1.26
C LEU A 53 -3.67 -9.78 -2.59
N ALA A 54 -2.94 -9.40 -3.64
CA ALA A 54 -2.98 -10.12 -4.91
C ALA A 54 -2.47 -11.57 -4.80
N GLY A 55 -1.49 -11.82 -3.90
CA GLY A 55 -1.02 -13.17 -3.59
C GLY A 55 -2.07 -14.00 -2.86
N LEU A 56 -2.72 -13.42 -1.85
CA LEU A 56 -3.80 -14.07 -1.09
C LEU A 56 -5.01 -14.41 -1.97
N ALA A 57 -5.43 -13.47 -2.83
CA ALA A 57 -6.52 -13.70 -3.79
C ALA A 57 -6.23 -14.90 -4.70
N ARG A 58 -5.02 -14.97 -5.26
CA ARG A 58 -4.59 -16.09 -6.12
C ARG A 58 -4.55 -17.42 -5.36
N ALA A 59 -3.99 -17.42 -4.15
CA ALA A 59 -3.91 -18.63 -3.33
C ALA A 59 -5.31 -19.15 -2.98
N ARG A 60 -6.21 -18.26 -2.54
CA ARG A 60 -7.58 -18.63 -2.17
C ARG A 60 -8.38 -19.11 -3.37
N ARG A 61 -8.25 -18.46 -4.53
CA ARG A 61 -8.89 -18.90 -5.78
C ARG A 61 -8.47 -20.33 -6.14
N SER A 62 -7.16 -20.61 -6.09
CA SER A 62 -6.63 -21.96 -6.36
C SER A 62 -7.17 -22.99 -5.36
N GLU A 63 -7.31 -22.63 -4.08
CA GLU A 63 -7.84 -23.54 -3.05
C GLU A 63 -9.32 -23.88 -3.30
N ILE A 64 -10.15 -22.88 -3.63
CA ILE A 64 -11.57 -23.08 -3.93
C ILE A 64 -11.76 -23.93 -5.20
N GLU A 65 -11.00 -23.67 -6.25
CA GLU A 65 -11.06 -24.43 -7.50
C GLU A 65 -10.66 -25.91 -7.31
N GLN A 66 -9.72 -26.20 -6.41
CA GLN A 66 -9.24 -27.58 -6.18
C GLN A 66 -10.06 -28.36 -5.16
N ILE A 67 -10.45 -27.73 -4.04
CA ILE A 67 -10.99 -28.43 -2.87
C ILE A 67 -12.51 -28.27 -2.78
N ALA A 68 -13.01 -27.03 -2.89
CA ALA A 68 -14.44 -26.77 -2.65
C ALA A 68 -15.34 -27.39 -3.73
N PHE A 69 -14.92 -27.32 -5.00
CA PHE A 69 -15.66 -27.96 -6.10
C PHE A 69 -15.75 -29.48 -5.93
N ALA A 70 -14.63 -30.13 -5.60
CA ALA A 70 -14.59 -31.56 -5.38
C ALA A 70 -15.45 -31.98 -4.18
N LEU A 71 -15.48 -31.19 -3.10
CA LEU A 71 -16.33 -31.44 -1.93
C LEU A 71 -17.83 -31.37 -2.27
N VAL A 72 -18.25 -30.39 -3.07
CA VAL A 72 -19.65 -30.29 -3.52
C VAL A 72 -20.04 -31.50 -4.38
N GLU A 73 -19.19 -31.93 -5.31
CA GLU A 73 -19.45 -33.14 -6.11
C GLU A 73 -19.49 -34.43 -5.28
N MET A 74 -18.65 -34.54 -4.24
CA MET A 74 -18.68 -35.67 -3.32
C MET A 74 -19.95 -35.66 -2.47
N ALA A 75 -20.35 -34.50 -1.95
CA ALA A 75 -21.57 -34.34 -1.17
C ALA A 75 -22.82 -34.67 -2.00
N ASP A 76 -22.91 -34.20 -3.24
CA ASP A 76 -24.05 -34.51 -4.12
C ASP A 76 -24.18 -36.01 -4.38
N ARG A 77 -23.05 -36.70 -4.60
CA ARG A 77 -23.02 -38.16 -4.75
C ARG A 77 -23.45 -38.88 -3.47
N GLY A 78 -22.88 -38.50 -2.32
CA GLY A 78 -23.23 -39.08 -1.03
C GLY A 78 -24.72 -38.90 -0.70
N TYR A 79 -25.29 -37.72 -1.00
CA TYR A 79 -26.70 -37.45 -0.78
C TYR A 79 -27.59 -38.34 -1.67
N ARG A 80 -27.28 -38.47 -2.97
CA ARG A 80 -28.04 -39.34 -3.89
C ARG A 80 -27.96 -40.82 -3.51
N GLN A 81 -26.87 -41.23 -2.86
CA GLN A 81 -26.68 -42.59 -2.37
C GLN A 81 -27.27 -42.81 -0.98
N GLY A 82 -27.80 -41.75 -0.34
CA GLY A 82 -28.33 -41.80 1.03
C GLY A 82 -27.25 -41.92 2.12
N GLU A 83 -25.98 -41.67 1.77
CA GLU A 83 -24.83 -41.74 2.68
C GLU A 83 -24.68 -40.49 3.55
N ILE A 84 -25.17 -39.35 3.07
CA ILE A 84 -25.23 -38.09 3.83
C ILE A 84 -26.62 -37.47 3.76
N SER A 85 -26.92 -36.61 4.73
CA SER A 85 -28.16 -35.86 4.83
C SER A 85 -28.20 -34.65 3.89
N LEU A 86 -29.41 -34.13 3.64
CA LEU A 86 -29.61 -32.88 2.88
C LEU A 86 -28.90 -31.68 3.55
N ILE A 87 -28.81 -31.66 4.88
CA ILE A 87 -28.16 -30.56 5.61
C ILE A 87 -26.65 -30.56 5.30
N GLU A 88 -26.02 -31.72 5.30
CA GLU A 88 -24.59 -31.85 4.95
C GLU A 88 -24.30 -31.45 3.50
N LEU A 89 -25.23 -31.74 2.57
CA LEU A 89 -25.14 -31.24 1.20
C LEU A 89 -25.23 -29.71 1.15
N LEU A 90 -26.18 -29.11 1.86
CA LEU A 90 -26.35 -27.66 1.92
C LEU A 90 -25.13 -26.97 2.55
N ASP A 91 -24.55 -27.55 3.58
CA ASP A 91 -23.34 -27.04 4.21
C ASP A 91 -22.14 -27.07 3.24
N ALA A 92 -22.01 -28.11 2.41
CA ALA A 92 -20.99 -28.16 1.37
C ALA A 92 -21.15 -27.03 0.33
N TYR A 93 -22.37 -26.79 -0.16
CA TYR A 93 -22.67 -25.67 -1.06
C TYR A 93 -22.43 -24.32 -0.41
N LYS A 94 -22.84 -24.15 0.86
CA LYS A 94 -22.61 -22.92 1.61
C LYS A 94 -21.11 -22.63 1.74
N ASN A 95 -20.31 -23.63 2.08
CA ASN A 95 -18.87 -23.47 2.21
C ASN A 95 -18.20 -23.11 0.86
N GLU A 96 -18.66 -23.69 -0.26
CA GLU A 96 -18.19 -23.31 -1.61
C GLU A 96 -18.52 -21.85 -1.92
N HIS A 97 -19.74 -21.42 -1.64
CA HIS A 97 -20.19 -20.05 -1.87
C HIS A 97 -19.48 -19.04 -0.99
N ASP A 98 -19.36 -19.29 0.31
CA ASP A 98 -18.63 -18.44 1.25
C ASP A 98 -17.16 -18.31 0.83
N GLY A 99 -16.57 -19.41 0.36
CA GLY A 99 -15.23 -19.42 -0.21
C GLY A 99 -15.08 -18.53 -1.45
N ARG A 100 -16.05 -18.57 -2.37
CA ARG A 100 -16.06 -17.71 -3.57
C ARG A 100 -16.24 -16.23 -3.23
N LEU A 101 -17.08 -15.91 -2.24
CA LEU A 101 -17.22 -14.53 -1.76
C LEU A 101 -15.89 -14.01 -1.19
N GLN A 102 -15.18 -14.81 -0.40
CA GLN A 102 -13.86 -14.43 0.13
C GLN A 102 -12.83 -14.17 -0.99
N VAL A 103 -12.86 -14.93 -2.09
CA VAL A 103 -12.01 -14.65 -3.26
C VAL A 103 -12.33 -13.29 -3.84
N LEU A 104 -13.60 -12.97 -4.05
CA LEU A 104 -14.04 -11.69 -4.60
C LEU A 104 -13.65 -10.51 -3.69
N ASP A 105 -13.79 -10.68 -2.38
CA ASP A 105 -13.38 -9.67 -1.40
C ASP A 105 -11.87 -9.40 -1.47
N LEU A 106 -11.05 -10.45 -1.55
CA LEU A 106 -9.60 -10.33 -1.69
C LEU A 106 -9.20 -9.68 -3.02
N GLU A 107 -9.89 -9.99 -4.10
CA GLU A 107 -9.65 -9.37 -5.42
C GLU A 107 -10.02 -7.89 -5.44
N SER A 108 -11.14 -7.54 -4.81
CA SER A 108 -11.58 -6.15 -4.64
C SER A 108 -10.57 -5.36 -3.80
N ALA A 109 -10.11 -5.93 -2.68
CA ALA A 109 -9.09 -5.34 -1.83
C ALA A 109 -7.76 -5.16 -2.58
N ALA A 110 -7.31 -6.19 -3.31
CA ALA A 110 -6.10 -6.13 -4.13
C ALA A 110 -6.19 -5.02 -5.20
N ARG A 111 -7.34 -4.90 -5.88
CA ARG A 111 -7.55 -3.84 -6.87
C ARG A 111 -7.53 -2.46 -6.23
N THR A 112 -8.13 -2.29 -5.06
CA THR A 112 -8.11 -1.03 -4.32
C THR A 112 -6.68 -0.64 -3.93
N ALA A 113 -5.89 -1.59 -3.41
CA ALA A 113 -4.50 -1.36 -3.06
C ALA A 113 -3.62 -1.01 -4.28
N GLN A 114 -3.88 -1.64 -5.43
CA GLN A 114 -3.22 -1.29 -6.70
C GLN A 114 -3.53 0.15 -7.14
N LEU A 115 -4.80 0.58 -7.04
CA LEU A 115 -5.20 1.94 -7.36
C LEU A 115 -4.53 2.97 -6.44
N GLU A 116 -4.36 2.66 -5.16
CA GLU A 116 -3.64 3.54 -4.24
C GLU A 116 -2.14 3.64 -4.58
N LEU A 117 -1.50 2.52 -4.92
CA LEU A 117 -0.13 2.52 -5.41
C LEU A 117 0.01 3.37 -6.70
N GLU A 118 -0.91 3.22 -7.65
CA GLU A 118 -0.95 4.04 -8.86
C GLU A 118 -1.11 5.52 -8.54
N ARG A 119 -1.98 5.87 -7.58
CA ARG A 119 -2.19 7.25 -7.14
C ARG A 119 -0.90 7.85 -6.57
N LEU A 120 -0.25 7.15 -5.63
CA LEU A 120 1.00 7.58 -5.00
C LEU A 120 2.17 7.71 -6.00
N THR A 121 2.20 6.87 -7.03
CA THR A 121 3.25 6.93 -8.06
C THR A 121 2.98 7.98 -9.14
N ARG A 122 1.71 8.30 -9.40
CA ARG A 122 1.27 9.35 -10.34
C ARG A 122 1.40 10.75 -9.76
N GLU A 123 1.18 10.94 -8.47
CA GLU A 123 1.30 12.22 -7.75
C GLU A 123 2.76 12.67 -7.51
N ARG A 124 3.74 12.11 -8.24
CA ARG A 124 5.15 12.50 -8.11
C ARG A 124 5.28 14.02 -8.27
N PRO A 125 5.73 14.77 -7.24
CA PRO A 125 6.10 16.16 -7.43
C PRO A 125 7.34 16.18 -8.34
N GLY A 126 7.26 16.93 -9.43
CA GLY A 126 8.39 17.24 -10.29
C GLY A 126 9.50 17.99 -9.56
#